data_AF-A0A5J4QBL2-F1
#
_entry.id   AF-A0A5J4QBL2-F1
#
_cell.length_a   1.000
_cell.length_b   1.000
_cell.length_c   1.000
_cell.angle_alpha   90.00
_cell.angle_beta   90.00
_cell.angle_gamma   90.00
#
_symmetry.space_group_name_H-M   'P 1'
#
loop_
_entity.id
_entity.type
_entity.pdbx_description
1 polymer ?
#
loop_
_entity_poly.entity_id
_entity_poly.type
_entity_poly.pdbx_seq_one_letter_code
_entity_poly.pdbx_strand_id
1 'polypeptide(L)'
;MNTKKTVFILMLCCMMYSCNTKTESTNPFFTEFNTEFGVPPFDIIKLEHYEPAFYKGMEEQDNNVKNIIENEDTPTFDNVIVALDNDSPILNRVNGVFRNLTSAETTDSLMALSMKLAPVLAEHRDNLYLNQNLFQKVKTLYQQKASLQLTQEQERLLDEVYRNFVRSGADLDVDKQARLREINKELSTLGITFGNNLLNEDNTFKLFIDNEADLAGLPDWLKQNAFVEAKATGEEGKWLFTLKNASRIPFLQYSENRQLREKLYKAYLARGNNNNANDNKEVIAKILKLRMEKANLLGFKTSADFLLDNTMAKTSTAVMDFLHG
;
A
#
# COMPACT_ATOMS: atom_id res chain seq x y z
N MET A 1 -19.28 -24.90 -79.38
CA MET A 1 -19.51 -23.49 -79.77
C MET A 1 -20.90 -23.11 -79.29
N ASN A 2 -20.98 -22.03 -78.49
CA ASN A 2 -22.15 -21.36 -77.89
C ASN A 2 -22.96 -22.12 -76.81
N THR A 3 -22.85 -21.87 -75.50
CA THR A 3 -23.02 -20.66 -74.64
C THR A 3 -24.45 -20.12 -74.49
N LYS A 4 -24.84 -20.04 -73.20
CA LYS A 4 -25.88 -19.23 -72.53
C LYS A 4 -27.34 -19.73 -72.58
N LYS A 5 -27.84 -20.12 -71.40
CA LYS A 5 -29.15 -19.73 -70.82
C LYS A 5 -29.06 -19.83 -69.28
N THR A 6 -28.87 -18.73 -68.56
CA THR A 6 -29.89 -18.03 -67.73
C THR A 6 -30.61 -18.93 -66.72
N VAL A 7 -30.17 -18.87 -65.45
CA VAL A 7 -31.05 -19.07 -64.28
C VAL A 7 -30.78 -17.95 -63.28
N PHE A 8 -31.90 -17.43 -62.81
CA PHE A 8 -32.17 -16.27 -62.00
C PHE A 8 -31.81 -16.48 -60.51
N ILE A 9 -31.29 -15.42 -59.88
CA ILE A 9 -31.62 -14.93 -58.53
C ILE A 9 -31.60 -15.94 -57.37
N LEU A 10 -30.59 -15.81 -56.50
CA LEU A 10 -30.84 -15.62 -55.07
C LEU A 10 -29.74 -14.75 -54.43
N MET A 11 -30.10 -13.50 -54.24
CA MET A 11 -29.40 -12.48 -53.47
C MET A 11 -29.77 -12.68 -51.99
N LEU A 12 -28.82 -13.13 -51.15
CA LEU A 12 -28.64 -12.83 -49.71
C LEU A 12 -27.76 -13.93 -49.09
N CYS A 13 -26.46 -13.67 -48.90
CA CYS A 13 -25.62 -14.24 -47.84
C CYS A 13 -24.19 -13.71 -47.97
N CYS A 14 -24.01 -12.41 -47.75
CA CYS A 14 -22.73 -11.83 -47.38
C CYS A 14 -22.99 -10.83 -46.25
N MET A 15 -23.60 -11.31 -45.16
CA MET A 15 -23.42 -10.65 -43.87
C MET A 15 -21.99 -10.94 -43.45
N MET A 16 -21.20 -9.88 -43.48
CA MET A 16 -19.90 -9.78 -42.86
C MET A 16 -20.01 -10.25 -41.41
N TYR A 17 -19.65 -11.52 -41.13
CA TYR A 17 -19.09 -11.87 -39.84
C TYR A 17 -17.65 -11.33 -39.81
N SER A 18 -17.53 -10.00 -39.80
CA SER A 18 -16.37 -9.39 -39.19
C SER A 18 -16.57 -9.65 -37.69
N CYS A 19 -16.02 -10.75 -37.21
CA CYS A 19 -15.79 -10.94 -35.78
C CYS A 19 -14.92 -9.78 -35.33
N ASN A 20 -15.55 -8.68 -34.96
CA ASN A 20 -14.97 -7.71 -34.06
C ASN A 20 -15.17 -8.29 -32.65
N THR A 21 -14.54 -9.45 -32.40
CA THR A 21 -14.11 -9.75 -31.05
C THR A 21 -13.13 -8.64 -30.72
N LYS A 22 -13.63 -7.57 -30.10
CA LYS A 22 -12.81 -6.84 -29.15
C LYS A 22 -12.25 -7.94 -28.27
N THR A 23 -10.99 -8.32 -28.47
CA THR A 23 -10.19 -8.89 -27.40
C THR A 23 -10.37 -7.90 -26.27
N GLU A 24 -11.26 -8.23 -25.32
CA GLU A 24 -11.24 -7.60 -24.03
C GLU A 24 -9.80 -7.67 -23.60
N SER A 25 -9.15 -6.51 -23.51
CA SER A 25 -7.81 -6.41 -22.97
C SER A 25 -7.88 -7.07 -21.61
N THR A 26 -7.42 -8.31 -21.52
CA THR A 26 -7.46 -9.08 -20.28
C THR A 26 -6.67 -8.26 -19.25
N ASN A 27 -7.21 -8.10 -18.05
CA ASN A 27 -6.57 -7.29 -17.03
C ASN A 27 -5.13 -7.80 -16.82
N PRO A 28 -4.09 -6.95 -16.98
CA PRO A 28 -2.70 -7.40 -16.99
C PRO A 28 -2.27 -8.04 -15.68
N PHE A 29 -2.99 -7.81 -14.58
CA PHE A 29 -2.71 -8.42 -13.30
C PHE A 29 -3.23 -9.86 -13.15
N PHE A 30 -4.05 -10.37 -14.07
CA PHE A 30 -4.65 -11.71 -13.92
C PHE A 30 -3.69 -12.86 -14.24
N THR A 31 -2.60 -12.58 -14.94
CA THR A 31 -1.56 -13.57 -15.26
C THR A 31 -0.19 -13.06 -14.85
N GLU A 32 0.79 -13.96 -14.78
CA GLU A 32 2.18 -13.55 -14.64
C GLU A 32 2.61 -12.62 -15.79
N PHE A 33 3.53 -11.71 -15.48
CA PHE A 33 4.04 -10.77 -16.47
C PHE A 33 5.07 -11.48 -17.35
N ASN A 34 4.85 -11.45 -18.67
CA ASN A 34 5.74 -12.07 -19.66
C ASN A 34 6.94 -11.18 -20.05
N THR A 35 7.23 -10.15 -19.26
CA THR A 35 8.37 -9.25 -19.42
C THR A 35 9.63 -9.90 -18.84
N GLU A 36 10.79 -9.35 -19.19
CA GLU A 36 12.06 -9.80 -18.61
C GLU A 36 12.00 -9.70 -17.07
N PHE A 37 12.35 -10.80 -16.38
CA PHE A 37 12.29 -10.92 -14.92
C PHE A 37 10.91 -10.68 -14.27
N GLY A 38 9.82 -10.70 -15.05
CA GLY A 38 8.47 -10.42 -14.52
C GLY A 38 8.29 -8.96 -14.09
N VAL A 39 9.00 -8.01 -14.71
CA VAL A 39 8.84 -6.58 -14.45
C VAL A 39 7.42 -6.12 -14.82
N PRO A 40 6.71 -5.36 -13.95
CA PRO A 40 5.38 -4.86 -14.30
C PRO A 40 5.36 -4.08 -15.63
N PRO A 41 4.48 -4.43 -16.58
CA PRO A 41 4.38 -3.73 -17.85
C PRO A 41 3.63 -2.40 -17.64
N PHE A 42 4.33 -1.39 -17.13
CA PHE A 42 3.76 -0.09 -16.77
C PHE A 42 3.11 0.65 -17.95
N ASP A 43 3.50 0.34 -19.18
CA ASP A 43 2.95 0.88 -20.42
C ASP A 43 1.51 0.43 -20.70
N ILE A 44 1.11 -0.75 -20.18
CA ILE A 44 -0.25 -1.28 -20.36
C ILE A 44 -1.09 -1.22 -19.08
N ILE A 45 -0.48 -1.08 -17.90
CA ILE A 45 -1.20 -0.98 -16.63
C ILE A 45 -1.88 0.39 -16.55
N LYS A 46 -3.19 0.39 -16.31
CA LYS A 46 -4.01 1.60 -16.20
C LYS A 46 -4.80 1.60 -14.90
N LEU A 47 -5.32 2.77 -14.53
CA LEU A 47 -6.09 2.95 -13.30
C LEU A 47 -7.28 1.98 -13.21
N GLU A 48 -7.99 1.78 -14.32
CA GLU A 48 -9.16 0.89 -14.41
C GLU A 48 -8.84 -0.59 -14.15
N HIS A 49 -7.57 -0.99 -14.19
CA HIS A 49 -7.16 -2.38 -13.93
C HIS A 49 -7.04 -2.71 -12.44
N TYR A 50 -6.79 -1.72 -11.57
CA TYR A 50 -6.49 -1.99 -10.16
C TYR A 50 -7.68 -2.56 -9.41
N GLU A 51 -8.82 -1.87 -9.43
CA GLU A 51 -9.98 -2.28 -8.63
C GLU A 51 -10.47 -3.69 -8.98
N PRO A 52 -10.68 -4.05 -10.27
CA PRO A 52 -11.04 -5.42 -10.62
C PRO A 52 -9.97 -6.45 -10.24
N ALA A 53 -8.69 -6.09 -10.31
CA ALA A 53 -7.59 -6.98 -9.93
C ALA A 53 -7.50 -7.23 -8.42
N PHE A 54 -7.75 -6.23 -7.59
CA PHE A 54 -7.86 -6.43 -6.15
C PHE A 54 -9.02 -7.36 -5.80
N TYR A 55 -10.20 -7.14 -6.36
CA TYR A 55 -11.35 -8.04 -6.12
C TYR A 55 -11.10 -9.46 -6.62
N LYS A 56 -10.51 -9.63 -7.81
CA LYS A 56 -10.16 -10.95 -8.33
C LYS A 56 -9.10 -11.65 -7.48
N GLY A 57 -8.10 -10.92 -6.99
CA GLY A 57 -7.06 -11.46 -6.12
C GLY A 57 -7.59 -11.87 -4.75
N MET A 58 -8.53 -11.11 -4.17
CA MET A 58 -9.21 -11.52 -2.93
C MET A 58 -10.06 -12.77 -3.14
N GLU A 59 -10.82 -12.85 -4.24
CA GLU A 59 -11.59 -14.05 -4.61
C GLU A 59 -10.68 -15.28 -4.82
N GLU A 60 -9.54 -15.12 -5.50
CA GLU A 60 -8.54 -16.19 -5.65
C GLU A 60 -8.03 -16.67 -4.29
N GLN A 61 -7.65 -15.74 -3.40
CA GLN A 61 -7.16 -16.08 -2.07
C GLN A 61 -8.22 -16.78 -1.22
N ASP A 62 -9.46 -16.29 -1.22
CA ASP A 62 -10.56 -16.92 -0.48
C ASP A 62 -10.79 -18.37 -0.92
N ASN A 63 -10.74 -18.64 -2.22
CA ASN A 63 -10.88 -19.99 -2.76
C ASN A 63 -9.68 -20.88 -2.38
N ASN A 64 -8.46 -20.38 -2.45
CA ASN A 64 -7.27 -21.13 -2.06
C ASN A 64 -7.28 -21.47 -0.55
N VAL A 65 -7.62 -20.50 0.29
CA VAL A 65 -7.78 -20.69 1.73
C VAL A 65 -8.89 -21.68 2.05
N LYS A 66 -10.02 -21.60 1.34
CA LYS A 66 -11.11 -22.57 1.48
C LYS A 66 -10.62 -23.99 1.17
N ASN A 67 -9.86 -24.18 0.09
CA ASN A 67 -9.29 -25.48 -0.26
C ASN A 67 -8.35 -26.03 0.84
N ILE A 68 -7.55 -25.16 1.48
CA ILE A 68 -6.68 -25.56 2.61
C ILE A 68 -7.52 -26.02 3.81
N ILE A 69 -8.60 -25.29 4.09
CA ILE A 69 -9.52 -25.60 5.21
C ILE A 69 -10.27 -26.91 4.95
N GLU A 70 -10.82 -27.07 3.75
CA GLU A 70 -11.65 -28.22 3.35
C GLU A 70 -10.83 -29.48 3.02
N ASN A 71 -9.50 -29.38 2.89
CA ASN A 71 -8.66 -30.55 2.74
C ASN A 71 -8.74 -31.45 3.99
N GLU A 72 -9.27 -32.67 3.80
CA GLU A 72 -9.46 -33.69 4.85
C GLU A 72 -8.19 -34.51 5.14
N ASP A 73 -7.15 -34.38 4.31
CA ASP A 73 -5.86 -35.01 4.57
C ASP A 73 -5.26 -34.53 5.89
N THR A 74 -4.37 -35.34 6.47
CA THR A 74 -3.61 -34.92 7.64
C THR A 74 -2.83 -33.64 7.32
N PRO A 75 -2.91 -32.59 8.16
CA PRO A 75 -2.15 -31.36 7.94
C PRO A 75 -0.65 -31.65 7.82
N THR A 76 -0.03 -31.15 6.76
CA THR A 76 1.41 -31.19 6.51
C THR A 76 1.94 -29.79 6.26
N PHE A 77 3.26 -29.64 6.32
CA PHE A 77 3.89 -28.37 5.96
C PHE A 77 3.50 -27.90 4.55
N ASP A 78 3.46 -28.82 3.58
CA ASP A 78 3.18 -28.47 2.19
C ASP A 78 1.70 -28.10 1.96
N ASN A 79 0.75 -28.90 2.49
CA ASN A 79 -0.67 -28.67 2.24
C ASN A 79 -1.30 -27.53 3.07
N VAL A 80 -0.58 -27.00 4.07
CA VAL A 80 -1.00 -25.83 4.86
C VAL A 80 -0.07 -24.64 4.66
N ILE A 81 1.22 -24.78 4.99
CA ILE A 81 2.15 -23.63 5.07
C ILE A 81 2.60 -23.18 3.68
N VAL A 82 3.05 -24.11 2.83
CA VAL A 82 3.42 -23.78 1.43
C VAL A 82 2.19 -23.34 0.64
N ALA A 83 1.04 -24.00 0.86
CA ALA A 83 -0.22 -23.60 0.25
C ALA A 83 -0.64 -22.17 0.65
N LEU A 84 -0.47 -21.79 1.93
CA LEU A 84 -0.73 -20.42 2.39
C LEU A 84 0.26 -19.40 1.83
N ASP A 85 1.54 -19.75 1.72
CA ASP A 85 2.56 -18.83 1.18
C ASP A 85 2.30 -18.48 -0.30
N ASN A 86 1.60 -19.36 -1.02
CA ASN A 86 1.27 -19.23 -2.44
C ASN A 86 -0.23 -18.93 -2.70
N ASP A 87 -0.99 -18.51 -1.69
CA ASP A 87 -2.45 -18.43 -1.76
C ASP A 87 -3.01 -17.27 -2.59
N SER A 88 -2.18 -16.27 -2.94
CA SER A 88 -2.68 -14.96 -3.40
C SER A 88 -1.83 -14.30 -4.52
N PRO A 89 -1.44 -15.03 -5.58
CA PRO A 89 -0.54 -14.50 -6.61
C PRO A 89 -1.08 -13.25 -7.33
N ILE A 90 -2.38 -13.17 -7.66
CA ILE A 90 -2.97 -11.98 -8.30
C ILE A 90 -2.94 -10.79 -7.33
N LEU A 91 -3.34 -11.02 -6.08
CA LEU A 91 -3.40 -9.97 -5.05
C LEU A 91 -2.01 -9.39 -4.76
N ASN A 92 -1.00 -10.25 -4.65
CA ASN A 92 0.39 -9.84 -4.44
C ASN A 92 0.91 -9.00 -5.62
N ARG A 93 0.60 -9.41 -6.86
CA ARG A 93 0.99 -8.70 -8.08
C ARG A 93 0.40 -7.30 -8.17
N VAL A 94 -0.93 -7.17 -8.01
CA VAL A 94 -1.60 -5.86 -8.06
C VAL A 94 -1.18 -4.95 -6.91
N ASN A 95 -1.07 -5.50 -5.69
CA ASN A 95 -0.68 -4.72 -4.51
C ASN A 95 0.75 -4.19 -4.61
N GLY A 96 1.69 -4.99 -5.11
CA GLY A 96 3.08 -4.57 -5.32
C GLY A 96 3.20 -3.35 -6.23
N VAL A 97 2.50 -3.36 -7.36
CA VAL A 97 2.50 -2.24 -8.32
C VAL A 97 1.74 -1.04 -7.75
N PHE A 98 0.54 -1.25 -7.19
CA PHE A 98 -0.29 -0.18 -6.67
C PHE A 98 0.40 0.60 -5.54
N ARG A 99 1.04 -0.10 -4.59
CA ARG A 99 1.79 0.53 -3.49
C ARG A 99 3.03 1.29 -3.96
N ASN A 100 3.69 0.80 -5.01
CA ASN A 100 4.81 1.50 -5.61
C ASN A 100 4.35 2.84 -6.21
N LEU A 101 3.32 2.84 -7.06
CA LEU A 101 2.83 4.06 -7.70
C LEU A 101 2.22 5.05 -6.70
N THR A 102 1.41 4.59 -5.75
CA THR A 102 0.85 5.47 -4.71
C THR A 102 1.92 6.13 -3.82
N SER A 103 3.13 5.57 -3.77
CA SER A 103 4.25 6.17 -3.05
C SER A 103 5.15 7.05 -3.93
N ALA A 104 5.36 6.69 -5.19
CA ALA A 104 6.36 7.34 -6.06
C ALA A 104 5.74 8.35 -7.04
N GLU A 105 4.57 8.05 -7.57
CA GLU A 105 3.90 8.80 -8.65
C GLU A 105 2.38 8.78 -8.45
N THR A 106 1.94 9.29 -7.30
CA THR A 106 0.52 9.29 -6.94
C THR A 106 -0.27 10.35 -7.71
N THR A 107 -1.57 10.13 -7.85
CA THR A 107 -2.54 11.06 -8.45
C THR A 107 -3.79 11.11 -7.59
N ASP A 108 -4.64 12.13 -7.76
CA ASP A 108 -5.91 12.24 -7.03
C ASP A 108 -6.78 10.99 -7.21
N SER A 109 -6.77 10.40 -8.41
CA SER A 109 -7.54 9.19 -8.71
C SER A 109 -6.95 7.94 -8.04
N LEU A 110 -5.62 7.80 -8.00
CA LEU A 110 -4.96 6.72 -7.24
C LEU A 110 -5.20 6.86 -5.74
N MET A 111 -5.16 8.09 -5.22
CA MET A 111 -5.42 8.39 -3.82
C MET A 111 -6.87 8.07 -3.42
N ALA A 112 -7.84 8.47 -4.26
CA ALA A 112 -9.25 8.14 -4.05
C ALA A 112 -9.48 6.62 -4.05
N LEU A 113 -8.83 5.91 -4.99
CA LEU A 113 -8.90 4.45 -5.04
C LEU A 113 -8.26 3.80 -3.80
N SER A 114 -7.12 4.32 -3.33
CA SER A 114 -6.46 3.83 -2.11
C SER A 114 -7.36 3.99 -0.89
N MET A 115 -8.05 5.12 -0.74
CA MET A 115 -9.00 5.34 0.35
C MET A 115 -10.20 4.39 0.27
N LYS A 116 -10.70 4.12 -0.93
CA LYS A 116 -11.79 3.17 -1.17
C LYS A 116 -11.40 1.73 -0.81
N LEU A 117 -10.22 1.28 -1.22
CA LEU A 117 -9.78 -0.11 -1.07
C LEU A 117 -9.21 -0.44 0.33
N ALA A 118 -8.64 0.54 1.04
CA ALA A 118 -8.01 0.31 2.33
C ALA A 118 -8.89 -0.45 3.37
N PRO A 119 -10.15 -0.04 3.62
CA PRO A 119 -11.01 -0.79 4.54
C PRO A 119 -11.34 -2.20 4.04
N VAL A 120 -11.50 -2.38 2.72
CA VAL A 120 -11.82 -3.68 2.11
C VAL A 120 -10.64 -4.63 2.25
N LEU A 121 -9.43 -4.18 1.95
CA LEU A 121 -8.20 -4.98 2.08
C LEU A 121 -7.87 -5.29 3.55
N ALA A 122 -8.16 -4.37 4.47
CA ALA A 122 -8.00 -4.62 5.89
C ALA A 122 -8.97 -5.71 6.37
N GLU A 123 -10.24 -5.64 5.96
CA GLU A 123 -11.24 -6.65 6.28
C GLU A 123 -10.89 -8.02 5.70
N HIS A 124 -10.45 -8.08 4.44
CA HIS A 124 -9.96 -9.31 3.79
C HIS A 124 -8.81 -9.95 4.56
N ARG A 125 -7.81 -9.15 4.93
CA ARG A 125 -6.68 -9.62 5.74
C ARG A 125 -7.14 -10.12 7.11
N ASP A 126 -8.05 -9.43 7.77
CA ASP A 126 -8.58 -9.88 9.06
C ASP A 126 -9.40 -11.17 8.91
N ASN A 127 -10.14 -11.35 7.81
CA ASN A 127 -10.85 -12.60 7.50
C ASN A 127 -9.90 -13.79 7.40
N LEU A 128 -8.75 -13.62 6.75
CA LEU A 128 -7.71 -14.65 6.67
C LEU A 128 -7.14 -14.98 8.06
N TYR A 129 -6.59 -13.98 8.76
CA TYR A 129 -5.83 -14.22 9.98
C TYR A 129 -6.69 -14.55 11.21
N LEU A 130 -7.98 -14.20 11.21
CA LEU A 130 -8.91 -14.55 12.29
C LEU A 130 -9.76 -15.78 11.97
N ASN A 131 -9.54 -16.44 10.83
CA ASN A 131 -10.20 -17.69 10.48
C ASN A 131 -9.74 -18.82 11.41
N GLN A 132 -10.62 -19.25 12.32
CA GLN A 132 -10.30 -20.25 13.34
C GLN A 132 -9.96 -21.62 12.76
N ASN A 133 -10.62 -22.04 11.69
CA ASN A 133 -10.35 -23.34 11.06
C ASN A 133 -8.95 -23.37 10.44
N LEU A 134 -8.58 -22.28 9.77
CA LEU A 134 -7.25 -22.13 9.20
C LEU A 134 -6.18 -22.05 10.30
N PHE A 135 -6.41 -21.22 11.32
CA PHE A 135 -5.49 -21.09 12.44
C PHE A 135 -5.27 -22.42 13.16
N GLN A 136 -6.31 -23.23 13.35
CA GLN A 136 -6.19 -24.52 14.01
C GLN A 136 -5.28 -25.48 13.22
N LYS A 137 -5.32 -25.47 11.89
CA LYS A 137 -4.39 -26.25 11.05
C LYS A 137 -2.94 -25.79 11.24
N VAL A 138 -2.70 -24.47 11.20
CA VAL A 138 -1.37 -23.87 11.43
C VAL A 138 -0.86 -24.18 12.86
N LYS A 139 -1.71 -24.01 13.87
CA LYS A 139 -1.39 -24.26 15.29
C LYS A 139 -1.04 -25.72 15.54
N THR A 140 -1.74 -26.65 14.89
CA THR A 140 -1.44 -28.09 14.98
C THR A 140 -0.03 -28.39 14.48
N LEU A 141 0.33 -27.88 13.29
CA LEU A 141 1.68 -28.05 12.75
C LEU A 141 2.75 -27.42 13.65
N TYR A 142 2.49 -26.21 14.15
CA TYR A 142 3.40 -25.52 15.04
C TYR A 142 3.65 -26.29 16.34
N GLN A 143 2.61 -26.88 16.94
CA GLN A 143 2.74 -27.72 18.14
C GLN A 143 3.50 -29.02 17.89
N GLN A 144 3.44 -29.55 16.66
CA GLN A 144 4.12 -30.78 16.25
C GLN A 144 5.47 -30.52 15.60
N LYS A 145 5.94 -29.26 15.52
CA LYS A 145 7.12 -28.82 14.76
C LYS A 145 8.36 -29.70 14.95
N ALA A 146 8.66 -30.13 16.18
CA ALA A 146 9.80 -30.98 16.50
C ALA A 146 9.76 -32.38 15.85
N SER A 147 8.58 -32.87 15.47
CA SER A 147 8.37 -34.18 14.83
C SER A 147 8.32 -34.12 13.29
N LEU A 148 8.20 -32.93 12.69
CA LEU A 148 7.99 -32.75 11.26
C LEU A 148 9.27 -32.85 10.41
N GLN A 149 10.45 -33.02 11.03
CA GLN A 149 11.76 -33.11 10.36
C GLN A 149 11.99 -31.98 9.32
N LEU A 150 11.56 -30.76 9.66
CA LEU A 150 11.66 -29.60 8.77
C LEU A 150 13.12 -29.16 8.60
N THR A 151 13.43 -28.61 7.41
CA THR A 151 14.65 -27.82 7.24
C THR A 151 14.58 -26.54 8.08
N GLN A 152 15.73 -25.89 8.29
CA GLN A 152 15.80 -24.63 9.05
C GLN A 152 14.91 -23.53 8.44
N GLU A 153 14.85 -23.44 7.12
CA GLU A 153 14.04 -22.45 6.41
C GLU A 153 12.54 -22.72 6.56
N GLN A 154 12.13 -24.00 6.47
CA GLN A 154 10.74 -24.40 6.70
C GLN A 154 10.33 -24.17 8.15
N GLU A 155 11.18 -24.51 9.11
CA GLU A 155 10.91 -24.24 10.53
C GLU A 155 10.72 -22.73 10.78
N ARG A 156 11.59 -21.91 10.17
CA ARG A 156 11.48 -20.46 10.25
C ARG A 156 10.19 -19.94 9.64
N LEU A 157 9.77 -20.46 8.48
CA LEU A 157 8.52 -20.07 7.84
C LEU A 157 7.31 -20.43 8.71
N LEU A 158 7.28 -21.65 9.27
CA LEU A 158 6.21 -22.07 10.19
C LEU A 158 6.14 -21.17 11.42
N ASP A 159 7.28 -20.79 12.00
CA ASP A 159 7.35 -19.88 13.15
C ASP A 159 6.82 -18.48 12.81
N GLU A 160 7.14 -17.94 11.63
CA GLU A 160 6.65 -16.64 11.18
C GLU A 160 5.16 -16.67 10.86
N VAL A 161 4.68 -17.70 10.16
CA VAL A 161 3.25 -17.87 9.83
C VAL A 161 2.43 -17.98 11.11
N TYR A 162 2.77 -18.91 12.02
CA TYR A 162 2.06 -19.06 13.29
C TYR A 162 2.05 -17.76 14.11
N ARG A 163 3.20 -17.10 14.22
CA ARG A 163 3.33 -15.82 14.93
C ARG A 163 2.46 -14.73 14.29
N ASN A 164 2.38 -14.66 12.97
CA ASN A 164 1.53 -13.70 12.27
C ASN A 164 0.04 -13.92 12.59
N PHE A 165 -0.43 -15.17 12.70
CA PHE A 165 -1.79 -15.46 13.18
C PHE A 165 -1.99 -14.97 14.62
N VAL A 166 -1.11 -15.34 15.54
CA VAL A 166 -1.22 -14.94 16.96
C VAL A 166 -1.19 -13.41 17.11
N ARG A 167 -0.25 -12.73 16.45
CA ARG A 167 -0.11 -11.26 16.48
C ARG A 167 -1.25 -10.53 15.75
N SER A 168 -1.99 -11.23 14.91
CA SER A 168 -3.22 -10.74 14.29
C SER A 168 -4.47 -11.03 15.11
N GLY A 169 -4.34 -11.72 16.26
CA GLY A 169 -5.41 -11.97 17.21
C GLY A 169 -6.14 -13.30 17.04
N ALA A 170 -5.57 -14.25 16.29
CA ALA A 170 -6.24 -15.54 16.02
C ALA A 170 -6.55 -16.35 17.30
N ASP A 171 -5.77 -16.16 18.37
CA ASP A 171 -5.92 -16.85 19.66
C ASP A 171 -6.82 -16.07 20.66
N LEU A 172 -7.42 -14.94 20.24
CA LEU A 172 -8.33 -14.15 21.06
C LEU A 172 -9.75 -14.74 21.05
N ASP A 173 -10.53 -14.45 22.10
CA ASP A 173 -11.97 -14.71 22.14
C ASP A 173 -12.72 -13.92 21.03
N VAL A 174 -13.85 -14.45 20.57
CA VAL A 174 -14.63 -13.89 19.46
C VAL A 174 -14.94 -12.39 19.62
N ASP A 175 -15.33 -11.94 20.81
CA ASP A 175 -15.63 -10.53 21.07
C ASP A 175 -14.40 -9.63 20.92
N LYS A 176 -13.23 -10.10 21.36
CA LYS A 176 -11.96 -9.37 21.22
C LYS A 176 -11.49 -9.35 19.77
N GLN A 177 -11.73 -10.43 19.01
CA GLN A 177 -11.47 -10.46 17.57
C GLN A 177 -12.34 -9.45 16.83
N ALA A 178 -13.63 -9.36 17.16
CA ALA A 178 -14.54 -8.37 16.58
C ALA A 178 -14.03 -6.94 16.84
N ARG A 179 -13.64 -6.63 18.08
CA ARG A 179 -13.07 -5.31 18.40
C ARG A 179 -11.74 -5.04 17.68
N LEU A 180 -10.88 -6.05 17.55
CA LEU A 180 -9.61 -5.92 16.85
C LEU A 180 -9.79 -5.57 15.36
N ARG A 181 -10.82 -6.13 14.71
CA ARG A 181 -11.19 -5.80 13.32
C ARG A 181 -11.56 -4.33 13.15
N GLU A 182 -12.41 -3.82 14.03
CA GLU A 182 -12.79 -2.40 14.04
C GLU A 182 -11.55 -1.50 14.17
N ILE A 183 -10.67 -1.82 15.12
CA ILE A 183 -9.42 -1.09 15.34
C ILE A 183 -8.52 -1.12 14.09
N ASN A 184 -8.36 -2.27 13.44
CA ASN A 184 -7.53 -2.40 12.25
C ASN A 184 -8.07 -1.57 11.07
N LYS A 185 -9.40 -1.57 10.88
CA LYS A 185 -10.07 -0.77 9.85
C LYS A 185 -9.90 0.74 10.10
N GLU A 186 -10.11 1.18 11.33
CA GLU A 186 -9.92 2.58 11.72
C GLU A 186 -8.45 3.03 11.56
N LEU A 187 -7.49 2.23 12.05
CA LEU A 187 -6.06 2.52 11.93
C LEU A 187 -5.61 2.62 10.47
N SER A 188 -6.11 1.75 9.59
CA SER A 188 -5.78 1.77 8.16
C SER A 188 -6.26 3.07 7.50
N THR A 189 -7.49 3.49 7.81
CA THR A 189 -8.05 4.76 7.32
C THR A 189 -7.26 5.95 7.84
N LEU A 190 -7.01 6.01 9.16
CA LEU A 190 -6.26 7.10 9.80
C LEU A 190 -4.83 7.23 9.28
N GLY A 191 -4.17 6.11 8.95
CA GLY A 191 -2.83 6.12 8.36
C GLY A 191 -2.79 6.81 6.98
N ILE A 192 -3.79 6.54 6.14
CA ILE A 192 -3.92 7.19 4.83
C ILE A 192 -4.27 8.68 5.00
N THR A 193 -5.22 9.00 5.87
CA THR A 193 -5.57 10.39 6.20
C THR A 193 -4.34 11.18 6.65
N PHE A 194 -3.52 10.62 7.55
CA PHE A 194 -2.30 11.26 8.03
C PHE A 194 -1.33 11.60 6.89
N GLY A 195 -1.07 10.64 6.00
CA GLY A 195 -0.17 10.82 4.86
C GLY A 195 -0.69 11.86 3.86
N ASN A 196 -1.98 11.78 3.52
CA ASN A 196 -2.62 12.71 2.59
C ASN A 196 -2.62 14.15 3.12
N ASN A 197 -2.91 14.32 4.42
CA ASN A 197 -2.85 15.62 5.08
C ASN A 197 -1.45 16.25 4.97
N LEU A 198 -0.38 15.47 5.18
CA LEU A 198 0.99 15.96 5.02
C LEU A 198 1.33 16.31 3.56
N LEU A 199 0.91 15.48 2.60
CA LEU A 199 1.10 15.75 1.17
C LEU A 199 0.38 17.05 0.76
N ASN A 200 -0.84 17.25 1.24
CA ASN A 200 -1.62 18.46 0.98
C ASN A 200 -0.98 19.71 1.59
N GLU A 201 -0.42 19.62 2.81
CA GLU A 201 0.35 20.71 3.42
C GLU A 201 1.60 21.07 2.59
N ASP A 202 2.34 20.05 2.12
CA ASP A 202 3.49 20.24 1.23
C ASP A 202 3.11 20.90 -0.10
N ASN A 203 1.97 20.51 -0.67
CA ASN A 203 1.49 21.03 -1.96
C ASN A 203 0.88 22.43 -1.86
N THR A 204 0.22 22.74 -0.74
CA THR A 204 -0.46 24.04 -0.51
C THR A 204 0.55 25.16 -0.27
N PHE A 205 1.66 24.88 0.43
CA PHE A 205 2.66 25.91 0.67
C PHE A 205 3.40 26.28 -0.61
N LYS A 206 3.35 27.58 -0.96
CA LYS A 206 4.09 28.17 -2.07
C LYS A 206 4.82 29.41 -1.59
N LEU A 207 6.14 29.42 -1.74
CA LEU A 207 6.96 30.62 -1.53
C LEU A 207 7.37 31.16 -2.89
N PHE A 208 6.57 32.11 -3.41
CA PHE A 208 6.95 32.89 -4.58
C PHE A 208 7.88 34.02 -4.18
N ILE A 209 8.95 34.18 -4.96
CA ILE A 209 9.88 35.32 -4.91
C ILE A 209 9.83 35.97 -6.29
N ASP A 210 9.67 37.29 -6.35
CA ASP A 210 9.63 38.08 -7.59
C ASP A 210 10.78 39.09 -7.69
N ASN A 211 11.53 39.27 -6.59
CA ASN A 211 12.70 40.11 -6.53
C ASN A 211 13.99 39.28 -6.55
N GLU A 212 14.85 39.50 -7.55
CA GLU A 212 16.09 38.75 -7.71
C GLU A 212 17.07 38.92 -6.53
N ALA A 213 17.06 40.07 -5.86
CA ALA A 213 17.91 40.32 -4.70
C ALA A 213 17.62 39.37 -3.52
N ASP A 214 16.39 38.85 -3.43
CA ASP A 214 15.99 37.90 -2.39
C ASP A 214 16.52 36.47 -2.63
N LEU A 215 17.17 36.23 -3.78
CA LEU A 215 17.82 34.97 -4.13
C LEU A 215 19.30 34.91 -3.74
N ALA A 216 19.82 35.94 -3.04
CA ALA A 216 21.21 36.00 -2.61
C ALA A 216 21.65 34.71 -1.90
N GLY A 217 22.84 34.22 -2.28
CA GLY A 217 23.43 32.96 -1.80
C GLY A 217 22.92 31.69 -2.47
N LEU A 218 21.76 31.71 -3.14
CA LEU A 218 21.22 30.50 -3.79
C LEU A 218 22.05 30.11 -5.02
N PRO A 219 22.39 28.81 -5.17
CA PRO A 219 23.09 28.34 -6.36
C PRO A 219 22.21 28.40 -7.61
N ASP A 220 22.83 28.58 -8.77
CA ASP A 220 22.13 28.82 -10.04
C ASP A 220 21.16 27.70 -10.42
N TRP A 221 21.54 26.44 -10.20
CA TRP A 221 20.67 25.29 -10.47
C TRP A 221 19.36 25.35 -9.67
N LEU A 222 19.41 25.86 -8.43
CA LEU A 222 18.24 25.95 -7.57
C LEU A 222 17.33 27.10 -8.03
N LYS A 223 17.92 28.24 -8.42
CA LYS A 223 17.18 29.36 -9.01
C LYS A 223 16.51 28.93 -10.32
N GLN A 224 17.21 28.21 -11.19
CA GLN A 224 16.64 27.71 -12.45
C GLN A 224 15.47 26.75 -12.20
N ASN A 225 15.63 25.78 -11.29
CA ASN A 225 14.55 24.85 -10.94
C ASN A 225 13.32 25.58 -10.37
N ALA A 226 13.53 26.54 -9.47
CA ALA A 226 12.44 27.33 -8.89
C ALA A 226 11.73 28.20 -9.94
N PHE A 227 12.44 28.70 -10.94
CA PHE A 227 11.86 29.48 -12.04
C PHE A 227 10.99 28.62 -12.97
N VAL A 228 11.48 27.41 -13.32
CA VAL A 228 10.71 26.43 -14.11
C VAL A 228 9.46 25.99 -13.36
N GLU A 229 9.57 25.70 -12.06
CA GLU A 229 8.44 25.32 -11.21
C GLU A 229 7.39 26.44 -11.13
N ALA A 230 7.81 27.70 -10.95
CA ALA A 230 6.89 28.84 -10.92
C ALA A 230 6.09 28.96 -12.22
N LYS A 231 6.78 28.85 -13.37
CA LYS A 231 6.14 28.83 -14.70
C LYS A 231 5.13 27.68 -14.84
N ALA A 232 5.48 26.48 -14.39
CA ALA A 232 4.58 25.33 -14.44
C ALA A 232 3.31 25.54 -13.60
N THR A 233 3.37 26.38 -12.57
CA THR A 233 2.22 26.79 -11.75
C THR A 233 1.48 28.05 -12.23
N GLY A 234 1.86 28.61 -13.39
CA GLY A 234 1.22 29.79 -13.97
C GLY A 234 1.74 31.14 -13.46
N GLU A 235 2.78 31.14 -12.63
CA GLU A 235 3.38 32.34 -12.04
C GLU A 235 4.68 32.72 -12.76
N GLU A 236 4.54 33.10 -14.03
CA GLU A 236 5.69 33.46 -14.88
C GLU A 236 6.46 34.66 -14.33
N GLY A 237 7.79 34.65 -14.50
CA GLY A 237 8.66 35.72 -14.03
C GLY A 237 9.02 35.65 -12.54
N LYS A 238 8.55 34.62 -11.81
CA LYS A 238 8.84 34.40 -10.39
C LYS A 238 9.68 33.14 -10.16
N TRP A 239 10.14 32.96 -8.93
CA TRP A 239 10.75 31.73 -8.42
C TRP A 239 9.86 31.09 -7.37
N LEU A 240 9.60 29.79 -7.51
CA LEU A 240 8.77 29.04 -6.57
C LEU A 240 9.63 28.07 -5.74
N PHE A 241 9.60 28.27 -4.42
CA PHE A 241 10.16 27.35 -3.43
C PHE A 241 9.05 26.63 -2.66
N THR A 242 9.25 25.34 -2.40
CA THR A 242 8.25 24.45 -1.79
C THR A 242 8.82 23.75 -0.56
N LEU A 243 7.96 23.00 0.16
CA LEU A 243 8.40 22.22 1.33
C LEU A 243 9.09 20.90 0.97
N LYS A 244 9.07 20.49 -0.31
CA LYS A 244 9.75 19.28 -0.79
C LYS A 244 11.25 19.37 -0.50
N ASN A 245 11.85 18.25 -0.10
CA ASN A 245 13.26 18.22 0.34
C ASN A 245 14.23 18.84 -0.69
N ALA A 246 14.04 18.56 -1.97
CA ALA A 246 14.87 19.09 -3.06
C ALA A 246 14.81 20.61 -3.22
N SER A 247 13.77 21.27 -2.70
CA SER A 247 13.63 22.73 -2.67
C SER A 247 14.04 23.28 -1.29
N ARG A 248 13.48 22.72 -0.22
CA ARG A 248 13.62 23.23 1.15
C ARG A 248 15.04 23.17 1.68
N ILE A 249 15.68 22.00 1.61
CA ILE A 249 17.01 21.78 2.20
C ILE A 249 18.04 22.74 1.60
N PRO A 250 18.22 22.82 0.26
CA PRO A 250 19.22 23.71 -0.30
C PRO A 250 18.84 25.19 -0.11
N PHE A 251 17.55 25.55 -0.09
CA PHE A 251 17.14 26.91 0.25
C PHE A 251 17.57 27.31 1.66
N LEU A 252 17.30 26.46 2.66
CA LEU A 252 17.71 26.71 4.05
C LEU A 252 19.23 26.73 4.23
N GLN A 253 19.95 25.94 3.43
CA GLN A 253 21.41 25.85 3.48
C GLN A 253 22.11 27.07 2.86
N TYR A 254 21.61 27.56 1.72
CA TYR A 254 22.34 28.54 0.91
C TYR A 254 21.75 29.96 0.91
N SER A 255 20.45 30.12 1.15
CA SER A 255 19.83 31.46 1.12
C SER A 255 20.48 32.37 2.15
N GLU A 256 20.88 33.57 1.76
CA GLU A 256 21.35 34.60 2.70
C GLU A 256 20.18 35.33 3.37
N ASN A 257 18.99 35.32 2.77
CA ASN A 257 17.81 35.99 3.30
C ASN A 257 17.22 35.25 4.52
N ARG A 258 17.54 35.77 5.73
CA ARG A 258 17.09 35.21 7.01
C ARG A 258 15.57 35.14 7.13
N GLN A 259 14.85 36.15 6.66
CA GLN A 259 13.39 36.21 6.80
C GLN A 259 12.71 35.12 5.95
N LEU A 260 13.21 34.88 4.74
CA LEU A 260 12.69 33.83 3.87
C LEU A 260 13.05 32.44 4.38
N ARG A 261 14.27 32.24 4.91
CA ARG A 261 14.63 30.99 5.61
C ARG A 261 13.68 30.73 6.77
N GLU A 262 13.40 31.75 7.59
CA GLU A 262 12.50 31.64 8.73
C GLU A 262 11.07 31.29 8.29
N LYS A 263 10.54 31.96 7.26
CA LYS A 263 9.21 31.67 6.70
C LYS A 263 9.09 30.22 6.22
N LEU A 264 10.05 29.76 5.44
CA LEU A 264 10.09 28.39 4.91
C LEU A 264 10.24 27.34 6.03
N TYR A 265 11.13 27.60 6.99
CA TYR A 265 11.38 26.70 8.12
C TYR A 265 10.15 26.57 9.03
N LYS A 266 9.51 27.69 9.39
CA LYS A 266 8.28 27.69 10.19
C LYS A 266 7.15 26.95 9.49
N ALA A 267 6.98 27.16 8.18
CA ALA A 267 5.99 26.42 7.40
C ALA A 267 6.24 24.91 7.42
N TYR A 268 7.50 24.48 7.28
CA TYR A 268 7.86 23.06 7.35
C TYR A 268 7.59 22.44 8.72
N LEU A 269 7.89 23.15 9.81
CA LEU A 269 7.62 22.69 11.18
C LEU A 269 6.13 22.63 11.50
N ALA A 270 5.31 23.47 10.85
CA ALA A 270 3.88 23.57 11.11
C ALA A 270 3.03 22.58 10.29
N ARG A 271 3.63 21.75 9.43
CA ARG A 271 2.89 20.78 8.60
C ARG A 271 2.02 19.86 9.45
N GLY A 272 0.74 19.78 9.12
CA GLY A 272 -0.24 19.01 9.87
C GLY A 272 -0.56 19.60 11.25
N ASN A 273 -0.23 20.86 11.50
CA ASN A 273 -0.46 21.55 12.77
C ASN A 273 -0.93 23.01 12.56
N ASN A 274 -1.72 23.26 11.52
CA ASN A 274 -2.17 24.59 11.12
C ASN A 274 -3.64 24.89 11.48
N ASN A 275 -4.34 24.00 12.21
CA ASN A 275 -5.78 24.10 12.53
C ASN A 275 -6.66 24.27 11.27
N ASN A 276 -6.28 23.60 10.18
CA ASN A 276 -6.98 23.59 8.91
C ASN A 276 -7.51 22.17 8.60
N ALA A 277 -8.03 21.96 7.38
CA ALA A 277 -8.53 20.66 6.95
C ALA A 277 -7.46 19.54 6.91
N ASN A 278 -6.18 19.90 6.90
CA ASN A 278 -5.05 18.97 6.87
C ASN A 278 -4.39 18.79 8.26
N ASP A 279 -5.05 19.20 9.34
CA ASP A 279 -4.50 19.06 10.68
C ASP A 279 -4.43 17.59 11.13
N ASN A 280 -3.28 17.21 11.69
CA ASN A 280 -2.99 15.84 12.10
C ASN A 280 -2.99 15.64 13.62
N LYS A 281 -3.23 16.67 14.44
CA LYS A 281 -3.21 16.52 15.91
C LYS A 281 -4.22 15.47 16.39
N GLU A 282 -5.47 15.60 15.95
CA GLU A 282 -6.52 14.64 16.33
C GLU A 282 -6.31 13.25 15.70
N VAL A 283 -5.78 13.21 14.47
CA VAL A 283 -5.47 11.97 13.77
C VAL A 283 -4.42 11.17 14.54
N ILE A 284 -3.32 11.82 14.94
CA ILE A 284 -2.27 11.20 15.76
C ILE A 284 -2.83 10.72 17.10
N ALA A 285 -3.62 11.56 17.81
CA ALA A 285 -4.20 11.19 19.09
C ALA A 285 -5.08 9.92 18.99
N LYS A 286 -5.92 9.83 17.95
CA LYS A 286 -6.73 8.64 17.66
C LYS A 286 -5.87 7.42 17.35
N ILE A 287 -4.85 7.57 16.51
CA ILE A 287 -3.89 6.48 16.20
C ILE A 287 -3.23 5.95 17.47
N LEU A 288 -2.73 6.84 18.34
CA LEU A 288 -2.05 6.43 19.58
C LEU A 288 -3.00 5.69 20.53
N LYS A 289 -4.23 6.18 20.69
CA LYS A 289 -5.26 5.50 21.50
C LYS A 289 -5.56 4.10 20.97
N LEU A 290 -5.82 3.97 19.67
CA LEU A 290 -6.14 2.69 19.03
C LEU A 290 -4.96 1.71 19.05
N ARG A 291 -3.72 2.18 18.89
CA ARG A 291 -2.52 1.35 19.01
C ARG A 291 -2.33 0.81 20.42
N MET A 292 -2.61 1.63 21.45
CA MET A 292 -2.57 1.18 22.84
C MET A 292 -3.65 0.13 23.10
N GLU A 293 -4.88 0.40 22.69
CA GLU A 293 -6.01 -0.53 22.83
C GLU A 293 -5.73 -1.87 22.15
N LYS A 294 -5.23 -1.84 20.90
CA LYS A 294 -4.81 -3.04 20.16
C LYS A 294 -3.75 -3.84 20.91
N ALA A 295 -2.72 -3.17 21.43
CA ALA A 295 -1.66 -3.84 22.18
C ALA A 295 -2.21 -4.53 23.44
N ASN A 296 -3.08 -3.84 24.19
CA ASN A 296 -3.69 -4.39 25.39
C ASN A 296 -4.62 -5.58 25.08
N LEU A 297 -5.40 -5.51 24.00
CA LEU A 297 -6.22 -6.63 23.53
C LEU A 297 -5.37 -7.87 23.23
N LEU A 298 -4.17 -7.67 22.67
CA LEU A 298 -3.22 -8.73 22.34
C LEU A 298 -2.33 -9.14 23.53
N GLY A 299 -2.60 -8.65 24.75
CA GLY A 299 -1.88 -9.04 25.96
C GLY A 299 -0.58 -8.26 26.23
N PHE A 300 -0.29 -7.20 25.47
CA PHE A 300 0.89 -6.36 25.66
C PHE A 300 0.57 -5.12 26.51
N LYS A 301 1.52 -4.68 27.34
CA LYS A 301 1.34 -3.52 28.20
C LYS A 301 1.27 -2.22 27.41
N THR A 302 2.10 -2.08 26.38
CA THR A 302 2.15 -0.89 25.52
C THR A 302 2.24 -1.26 24.04
N SER A 303 1.94 -0.29 23.16
CA SER A 303 2.18 -0.44 21.72
C SER A 303 3.67 -0.67 21.41
N ALA A 304 4.60 -0.16 22.22
CA ALA A 304 6.03 -0.39 22.01
C ALA A 304 6.39 -1.86 22.27
N ASP A 305 5.87 -2.44 23.36
CA ASP A 305 6.11 -3.85 23.68
C ASP A 305 5.56 -4.77 22.58
N PHE A 306 4.36 -4.49 22.07
CA PHE A 306 3.79 -5.23 20.94
C PHE A 306 4.66 -5.14 19.67
N LEU A 307 5.14 -3.94 19.33
CA LEU A 307 5.97 -3.73 18.13
C LEU A 307 7.34 -4.40 18.27
N LEU A 308 7.98 -4.28 19.43
CA LEU A 308 9.35 -4.74 19.67
C LEU A 308 9.46 -6.27 19.84
N ASP A 309 8.40 -6.94 20.26
CA ASP A 309 8.37 -8.40 20.42
C ASP A 309 8.88 -9.16 19.17
N ASN A 310 8.54 -8.66 17.96
CA ASN A 310 9.01 -9.23 16.70
C ASN A 310 10.25 -8.55 16.10
N THR A 311 11.00 -7.79 16.90
CA THR A 311 12.27 -7.16 16.49
C THR A 311 13.46 -7.84 17.15
N MET A 312 14.68 -7.43 16.79
CA MET A 312 15.90 -7.87 17.47
C MET A 312 16.02 -7.31 18.90
N ALA A 313 15.52 -6.11 19.15
CA ALA A 313 15.63 -5.46 20.46
C ALA A 313 14.72 -6.07 21.53
N LYS A 314 13.62 -6.73 21.12
CA LYS A 314 12.62 -7.44 21.96
C LYS A 314 11.83 -6.60 22.95
N THR A 315 12.46 -5.67 23.66
CA THR A 315 11.85 -4.95 24.78
C THR A 315 12.12 -3.46 24.71
N SER A 316 11.20 -2.67 25.25
CA SER A 316 11.35 -1.23 25.40
C SER A 316 12.56 -0.89 26.29
N THR A 317 12.81 -1.66 27.35
CA THR A 317 14.00 -1.50 28.21
C THR A 317 15.31 -1.59 27.43
N ALA A 318 15.51 -2.65 26.64
CA ALA A 318 16.73 -2.82 25.86
C ALA A 318 16.96 -1.67 24.86
N VAL A 319 15.89 -1.13 24.29
CA VAL A 319 15.97 0.06 23.43
C VAL A 319 16.42 1.28 24.23
N MET A 320 15.82 1.53 25.39
CA MET A 320 16.14 2.71 26.20
C MET A 320 17.55 2.63 26.80
N ASP A 321 17.99 1.45 27.25
CA ASP A 321 19.36 1.23 27.72
C ASP A 321 20.37 1.52 26.60
N PHE A 322 20.11 1.05 25.38
CA PHE A 322 20.98 1.36 24.23
C PHE A 322 21.02 2.86 23.89
N LEU A 323 19.87 3.54 23.94
CA LEU A 323 19.78 4.97 23.61
C LEU A 323 20.39 5.87 24.69
N HIS A 324 20.38 5.44 25.95
CA HIS A 324 20.87 6.21 27.09
C HIS A 324 22.30 5.86 27.51
N GLY A 325 22.83 4.72 27.06
CA GLY A 325 24.15 4.20 27.43
C GLY A 325 24.17 3.63 28.85
#